data_AF-A0A1F8XV39-F1
#
_entry.id   AF-A0A1F8XV39-F1
#
_cell.length_a   1.000
_cell.length_b   1.000
_cell.length_c   1.000
_cell.angle_alpha   90.00
_cell.angle_beta   90.00
_cell.angle_gamma   90.00
#
_symmetry.space_group_name_H-M   'P 1'
#
loop_
_entity.id
_entity.type
_entity.pdbx_description
1 polymer ?
#
loop_
_entity_poly.entity_id
_entity_poly.type
_entity_poly.pdbx_seq_one_letter_code
_entity_poly.pdbx_strand_id
1 'polypeptide(L)'
;MHVKKKRREKAMEEKDSWRDVQTLYERMEPAINKLARRIMRFDDTSLDDLKQQAFIALMSAVAKYRKGKSSQMKLETYAYWYLQKHFQLAVDTDRVIYDVYDADGKHVKSLHGSEYARRKKDLPSAHTVRSKRAFVDMAKKDADKNGDWLEDMAKEEE
;
A
#
# COMPACT_ATOMS: atom_id res chain seq x y z
N MET A 1 4.40 -33.90 -27.20
CA MET A 1 5.65 -33.15 -26.87
C MET A 1 5.43 -31.65 -26.63
N HIS A 2 4.48 -30.99 -27.30
CA HIS A 2 4.22 -29.55 -27.19
C HIS A 2 3.83 -29.01 -25.79
N VAL A 3 3.08 -29.79 -24.99
CA VAL A 3 2.64 -29.36 -23.64
C VAL A 3 3.81 -29.27 -22.64
N LYS A 4 4.79 -30.18 -22.75
CA LYS A 4 5.99 -30.18 -21.89
C LYS A 4 6.91 -28.99 -22.18
N LYS A 5 6.99 -28.56 -23.44
CA LYS A 5 7.78 -27.38 -23.87
C LYS A 5 7.16 -26.07 -23.34
N LYS A 6 5.86 -25.87 -23.54
CA LYS A 6 5.12 -24.71 -22.98
C LYS A 6 5.21 -24.61 -21.45
N ARG A 7 5.11 -25.74 -20.74
CA ARG A 7 5.25 -25.76 -19.26
C ARG A 7 6.66 -25.37 -18.80
N ARG A 8 7.69 -25.79 -19.55
CA ARG A 8 9.09 -25.43 -19.26
C ARG A 8 9.37 -23.95 -19.54
N GLU A 9 8.86 -23.42 -20.65
CA GLU A 9 8.98 -21.99 -21.00
C GLU A 9 8.29 -21.11 -19.95
N LYS A 10 7.06 -21.45 -19.54
CA LYS A 10 6.34 -20.74 -18.47
C LYS A 10 7.08 -20.78 -17.12
N ALA A 11 7.64 -21.94 -16.75
CA ALA A 11 8.39 -22.08 -15.50
C ALA A 11 9.75 -21.35 -15.53
N MET A 12 10.35 -21.15 -16.71
CA MET A 12 11.57 -20.37 -16.89
C MET A 12 11.27 -18.87 -16.79
N GLU A 13 10.21 -18.41 -17.45
CA GLU A 13 9.72 -17.02 -17.37
C GLU A 13 9.31 -16.62 -15.94
N GLU A 14 8.69 -17.53 -15.20
CA GLU A 14 8.31 -17.34 -13.79
C GLU A 14 9.53 -17.29 -12.86
N LYS A 15 10.58 -18.09 -13.12
CA LYS A 15 11.86 -18.04 -12.40
C LYS A 15 12.62 -16.75 -12.64
N ASP A 16 12.66 -16.27 -13.88
CA ASP A 16 13.32 -15.00 -14.22
C ASP A 16 12.56 -13.83 -13.60
N SER A 17 11.22 -13.87 -13.62
CA SER A 17 10.39 -12.89 -12.92
C SER A 17 10.65 -12.84 -11.41
N TRP A 18 10.87 -13.99 -10.76
CA TRP A 18 11.15 -14.02 -9.34
C TRP A 18 12.52 -13.42 -9.00
N ARG A 19 13.54 -13.69 -9.81
CA ARG A 19 14.89 -13.10 -9.66
C ARG A 19 14.86 -11.58 -9.83
N ASP A 20 14.15 -11.09 -10.84
CA ASP A 20 14.01 -9.65 -11.09
C ASP A 20 13.32 -8.94 -9.91
N VAL A 21 12.30 -9.57 -9.33
CA VAL A 21 11.63 -9.06 -8.13
C VAL A 21 12.56 -9.07 -6.93
N GLN A 22 13.36 -10.13 -6.74
CA GLN A 22 14.32 -10.20 -5.64
C GLN A 22 15.38 -9.10 -5.75
N THR A 23 15.98 -8.90 -6.94
CA THR A 23 16.95 -7.81 -7.16
C THR A 23 16.30 -6.44 -6.93
N LEU A 24 15.07 -6.24 -7.37
CA LEU A 24 14.32 -5.01 -7.12
C LEU A 24 14.05 -4.81 -5.63
N TYR A 25 13.67 -5.86 -4.91
CA TYR A 25 13.43 -5.84 -3.47
C TYR A 25 14.69 -5.45 -2.71
N GLU A 26 15.83 -6.05 -3.01
CA GLU A 26 17.12 -5.74 -2.38
C GLU A 26 17.51 -4.26 -2.58
N ARG A 27 17.32 -3.72 -3.79
CA ARG A 27 17.55 -2.30 -4.07
C ARG A 27 16.59 -1.37 -3.31
N MET A 28 15.34 -1.80 -3.17
CA MET A 28 14.29 -1.02 -2.53
C MET A 28 14.20 -1.23 -1.02
N GLU A 29 14.97 -2.14 -0.43
CA GLU A 29 14.88 -2.51 0.97
C GLU A 29 14.95 -1.30 1.92
N PRO A 30 15.84 -0.30 1.73
CA PRO A 30 15.85 0.88 2.59
C PRO A 30 14.52 1.67 2.56
N ALA A 31 13.90 1.76 1.38
CA ALA A 31 12.62 2.44 1.19
C ALA A 31 11.45 1.63 1.78
N ILE A 32 11.46 0.31 1.59
CA ILE A 32 10.50 -0.62 2.19
C ILE A 32 10.56 -0.52 3.72
N ASN A 33 11.76 -0.56 4.31
CA ASN A 33 11.97 -0.42 5.75
C ASN A 33 11.42 0.90 6.28
N LYS A 34 11.60 2.01 5.54
CA LYS A 34 11.07 3.32 5.93
C LYS A 34 9.53 3.35 5.93
N LEU A 35 8.91 2.72 4.93
CA LEU A 35 7.46 2.62 4.83
C LEU A 35 6.89 1.67 5.89
N ALA A 36 7.48 0.50 6.08
CA ALA A 36 7.08 -0.46 7.11
C ALA A 36 7.14 0.14 8.51
N ARG A 37 8.26 0.81 8.87
CA ARG A 37 8.39 1.51 10.17
C ARG A 37 7.35 2.62 10.37
N ARG A 38 6.85 3.23 9.30
CA ARG A 38 5.76 4.21 9.39
C ARG A 38 4.45 3.51 9.75
N ILE A 39 4.19 2.35 9.18
CA ILE A 39 2.98 1.55 9.44
C ILE A 39 2.99 0.97 10.86
N MET A 40 4.14 0.49 11.33
CA MET A 40 4.30 -0.03 12.69
C MET A 40 3.97 1.00 13.79
N ARG A 41 3.86 2.30 13.46
CA ARG A 41 3.38 3.32 14.41
C ARG A 41 1.87 3.24 14.64
N PHE A 42 1.14 2.62 13.73
CA PHE A 42 -0.32 2.58 13.67
C PHE A 42 -0.88 1.15 13.74
N ASP A 43 -0.02 0.14 13.62
CA ASP A 43 -0.39 -1.27 13.59
C ASP A 43 0.67 -2.13 14.29
N ASP A 44 0.26 -3.25 14.90
CA ASP A 44 1.16 -4.17 15.61
C ASP A 44 1.82 -5.22 14.69
N THR A 45 1.59 -5.11 13.38
CA THR A 45 2.21 -6.01 12.40
C THR A 45 3.73 -5.93 12.48
N SER A 46 4.38 -7.10 12.51
CA SER A 46 5.83 -7.18 12.63
C SER A 46 6.53 -6.60 11.41
N LEU A 47 7.79 -6.18 11.57
CA LEU A 47 8.58 -5.67 10.45
C LEU A 47 8.76 -6.73 9.36
N ASP A 48 8.93 -8.00 9.76
CA ASP A 48 9.13 -9.10 8.84
C ASP A 48 7.85 -9.41 8.03
N ASP A 49 6.68 -9.34 8.65
CA ASP A 49 5.41 -9.49 7.93
C ASP A 49 5.20 -8.35 6.92
N LEU A 50 5.52 -7.10 7.29
CA LEU A 50 5.44 -5.96 6.38
C LEU A 50 6.44 -6.08 5.23
N LYS A 51 7.63 -6.65 5.47
CA LYS A 51 8.62 -6.97 4.43
C LYS A 51 8.10 -8.05 3.47
N GLN A 52 7.45 -9.09 3.99
CA GLN A 52 6.83 -10.13 3.16
C GLN A 52 5.69 -9.56 2.30
N GLN A 53 4.83 -8.73 2.89
CA GLN A 53 3.78 -8.02 2.16
C GLN A 53 4.36 -7.11 1.06
N ALA A 54 5.44 -6.38 1.36
CA ALA A 54 6.16 -5.59 0.36
C ALA A 54 6.68 -6.45 -0.80
N PHE A 55 7.23 -7.63 -0.53
CA PHE A 55 7.71 -8.55 -1.56
C PHE A 55 6.57 -9.01 -2.48
N ILE A 56 5.43 -9.41 -1.92
CA ILE A 56 4.23 -9.81 -2.68
C ILE A 56 3.69 -8.63 -3.51
N ALA A 57 3.70 -7.42 -2.95
CA ALA A 57 3.30 -6.20 -3.64
C ALA A 57 4.22 -5.90 -4.84
N LEU A 58 5.54 -6.09 -4.68
CA LEU A 58 6.51 -5.92 -5.77
C LEU A 58 6.32 -6.95 -6.88
N MET A 59 6.04 -8.22 -6.55
CA MET A 59 5.69 -9.22 -7.56
C MET A 59 4.51 -8.76 -8.42
N SER A 60 3.47 -8.25 -7.76
CA SER A 60 2.27 -7.72 -8.43
C SER A 60 2.59 -6.49 -9.27
N ALA A 61 3.43 -5.59 -8.77
CA ALA A 61 3.87 -4.39 -9.48
C ALA A 61 4.66 -4.74 -10.74
N VAL A 62 5.62 -5.67 -10.66
CA VAL A 62 6.41 -6.13 -11.82
C VAL A 62 5.51 -6.79 -12.86
N ALA A 63 4.58 -7.65 -12.44
CA ALA A 63 3.63 -8.29 -13.35
C ALA A 63 2.73 -7.27 -14.06
N LYS A 64 2.22 -6.26 -13.34
CA LYS A 64 1.41 -5.18 -13.91
C LYS A 64 2.23 -4.28 -14.84
N TYR A 65 3.44 -3.92 -14.46
CA TYR A 65 4.36 -3.13 -15.27
C TYR A 65 4.67 -3.79 -16.62
N ARG A 66 4.87 -5.12 -16.63
CA ARG A 66 5.12 -5.90 -17.85
C ARG A 66 3.88 -6.03 -18.74
N LYS A 67 2.68 -6.09 -18.14
CA LYS A 67 1.41 -6.15 -18.87
C LYS A 67 1.00 -4.79 -19.43
N GLY A 68 1.39 -3.69 -18.77
CA GLY A 68 1.10 -2.33 -19.21
C GLY A 68 1.84 -2.00 -20.49
N LYS A 69 1.09 -1.60 -21.54
CA LYS A 69 1.68 -1.06 -22.77
C LYS A 69 2.19 0.35 -22.48
N SER A 70 3.51 0.48 -22.37
CA SER A 70 4.28 1.74 -22.21
C SER A 70 3.95 2.58 -20.97
N SER A 71 4.39 2.15 -19.80
CA SER A 71 4.70 3.12 -18.74
C SER A 71 5.95 3.89 -19.16
N GLN A 72 5.85 5.21 -19.39
CA GLN A 72 7.03 6.08 -19.56
C GLN A 72 7.92 6.12 -18.31
N MET A 73 7.39 5.66 -17.17
CA MET A 73 8.07 5.65 -15.89
C MET A 73 8.94 4.39 -15.73
N LYS A 74 10.14 4.54 -15.15
CA LYS A 74 11.04 3.42 -14.84
C LYS A 74 10.39 2.43 -13.88
N LEU A 75 10.72 1.14 -14.00
CA LEU A 75 10.18 0.07 -13.14
C LEU A 75 10.35 0.37 -11.64
N GLU A 76 11.51 0.85 -11.21
CA GLU A 76 11.77 1.17 -9.80
C GLU A 76 10.84 2.28 -9.29
N THR A 77 10.59 3.30 -10.11
CA THR A 77 9.68 4.40 -9.76
C THR A 77 8.22 3.91 -9.71
N TYR A 78 7.82 3.06 -10.66
CA TYR A 78 6.51 2.42 -10.66
C TYR A 78 6.30 1.53 -9.43
N ALA A 79 7.28 0.68 -9.14
CA ALA A 79 7.27 -0.21 -7.99
C ALA A 79 7.18 0.56 -6.68
N TYR A 80 7.92 1.67 -6.54
CA TYR A 80 7.85 2.50 -5.35
C TYR A 80 6.48 3.17 -5.17
N TRP A 81 5.93 3.74 -6.24
CA TRP A 81 4.57 4.30 -6.22
C TRP A 81 3.53 3.24 -5.83
N TYR A 82 3.61 2.05 -6.43
CA TYR A 82 2.72 0.94 -6.15
C TYR A 82 2.80 0.50 -4.67
N LEU A 83 4.02 0.41 -4.16
CA LEU A 83 4.30 0.01 -2.78
C LEU A 83 3.83 1.05 -1.76
N GLN A 84 3.99 2.34 -2.07
CA GLN A 84 3.41 3.43 -1.27
C GLN A 84 1.89 3.33 -1.20
N LYS A 85 1.23 3.10 -2.33
CA LYS A 85 -0.24 2.93 -2.38
C LYS A 85 -0.69 1.72 -1.57
N HIS A 86 -0.02 0.58 -1.74
CA HIS A 86 -0.31 -0.64 -0.99
C HIS A 86 -0.21 -0.41 0.53
N PHE A 87 0.84 0.27 0.98
CA PHE A 87 1.04 0.52 2.40
C PHE A 87 0.16 1.62 2.97
N GLN A 88 -0.18 2.64 2.18
CA GLN A 88 -1.07 3.70 2.63
C GLN A 88 -2.50 3.19 2.83
N LEU A 89 -2.98 2.30 1.96
CA LEU A 89 -4.27 1.63 2.13
C LEU A 89 -4.33 0.78 3.41
N ALA A 90 -3.24 0.08 3.75
CA ALA A 90 -3.16 -0.69 5.00
C ALA A 90 -3.29 0.18 6.27
N VAL A 91 -2.98 1.48 6.16
CA VAL A 91 -3.05 2.47 7.24
C VAL A 91 -4.40 3.23 7.24
N ASP A 92 -4.94 3.55 6.07
CA ASP A 92 -6.13 4.39 5.90
C ASP A 92 -7.45 3.69 6.28
N THR A 93 -7.48 2.36 6.38
CA THR A 93 -8.71 1.56 6.58
C THR A 93 -9.07 1.42 8.08
N ASP A 94 -9.31 2.54 8.78
CA ASP A 94 -9.79 2.63 10.18
C ASP A 94 -8.76 2.61 11.32
N ARG A 95 -7.46 2.55 11.03
CA ARG A 95 -6.43 2.42 12.09
C ARG A 95 -5.82 3.75 12.55
N VAL A 96 -6.07 4.84 11.85
CA VAL A 96 -5.51 6.16 12.16
C VAL A 96 -6.60 7.20 12.31
N ILE A 97 -6.54 7.91 13.44
CA ILE A 97 -7.34 9.10 13.71
C ILE A 97 -6.43 10.33 13.59
N TYR A 98 -6.86 11.28 12.77
CA TYR A 98 -6.26 12.59 12.59
C TYR A 98 -7.00 13.60 13.46
N ASP A 99 -6.34 14.05 14.54
CA ASP A 99 -6.81 15.15 15.36
C ASP A 99 -6.39 16.47 14.72
N VAL A 100 -7.38 17.32 14.42
CA VAL A 100 -7.21 18.65 13.85
C VAL A 100 -7.34 19.69 14.96
N TYR A 101 -6.36 20.59 15.04
CA TYR A 101 -6.31 21.70 15.98
C TYR A 101 -6.34 23.03 15.22
N ASP A 102 -7.00 24.02 15.79
CA ASP A 102 -7.03 25.39 15.29
C ASP A 102 -5.68 26.11 15.51
N ALA A 103 -5.54 27.32 14.97
CA ALA A 103 -4.36 28.18 15.15
C ALA A 103 -4.06 28.47 16.64
N ASP A 104 -5.11 28.55 17.47
CA ASP A 104 -5.01 28.75 18.91
C ASP A 104 -4.69 27.45 19.69
N GLY A 105 -4.43 26.34 19.00
CA GLY A 105 -4.11 25.04 19.59
C GLY A 105 -5.31 24.32 20.20
N LYS A 106 -6.54 24.82 20.00
CA LYS A 106 -7.77 24.16 20.44
C LYS A 106 -8.12 22.98 19.54
N HIS A 107 -8.47 21.85 20.12
CA HIS A 107 -8.94 20.67 19.36
C HIS A 107 -10.30 20.98 18.70
N VAL A 108 -10.39 20.72 17.39
CA VAL A 108 -11.59 20.98 16.59
C VAL A 108 -12.34 19.69 16.32
N LYS A 109 -11.65 18.68 15.77
CA LYS A 109 -12.26 17.41 15.38
C LYS A 109 -11.24 16.30 15.22
N SER A 110 -11.72 15.06 15.32
CA SER A 110 -10.99 13.83 15.06
C SER A 110 -11.57 13.16 13.81
N LEU A 111 -10.73 12.87 12.82
CA LEU A 111 -11.16 12.30 11.53
C LEU A 111 -10.43 10.97 11.27
N HIS A 112 -11.12 9.95 10.79
CA HIS A 112 -10.46 8.75 10.28
C HIS A 112 -9.71 9.04 8.97
N GLY A 113 -8.73 8.21 8.59
CA GLY A 113 -7.86 8.47 7.43
C GLY A 113 -8.60 8.74 6.12
N SER A 114 -9.60 7.92 5.79
CA SER A 114 -10.47 8.11 4.62
C SER A 114 -11.23 9.43 4.65
N GLU A 115 -11.71 9.84 5.83
CA GLU A 115 -12.46 11.06 6.04
C GLU A 115 -11.56 12.30 5.99
N TYR A 116 -10.35 12.21 6.55
CA TYR A 116 -9.32 13.25 6.46
C TYR A 116 -8.86 13.44 5.01
N ALA A 117 -8.60 12.37 4.26
CA ALA A 117 -8.17 12.47 2.87
C ALA A 117 -9.19 13.23 1.99
N ARG A 118 -10.49 13.04 2.26
CA ARG A 118 -11.59 13.75 1.59
C ARG A 118 -11.72 15.21 2.04
N ARG A 119 -11.71 15.45 3.35
CA ARG A 119 -12.04 16.76 3.95
C ARG A 119 -10.85 17.69 4.19
N LYS A 120 -9.61 17.25 3.95
CA LYS A 120 -8.40 18.08 4.20
C LYS A 120 -8.39 19.41 3.44
N LYS A 121 -9.07 19.49 2.29
CA LYS A 121 -9.19 20.73 1.50
C LYS A 121 -10.16 21.74 2.10
N ASP A 122 -11.08 21.27 2.95
CA ASP A 122 -12.10 22.08 3.61
C ASP A 122 -11.65 22.53 5.02
N LEU A 123 -10.40 22.22 5.40
CA LEU A 123 -9.84 22.63 6.68
C LEU A 123 -9.34 24.08 6.60
N PRO A 124 -9.48 24.86 7.70
CA PRO A 124 -9.02 26.24 7.74
C PRO A 124 -7.52 26.35 7.46
N SER A 125 -7.05 27.42 6.80
CA SER A 125 -5.66 27.52 6.30
C SER A 125 -4.57 27.40 7.37
N ALA A 126 -4.87 27.68 8.65
CA ALA A 126 -3.96 27.51 9.77
C ALA A 126 -4.52 26.43 10.71
N HIS A 127 -4.07 25.18 10.53
CA HIS A 127 -4.44 24.08 11.40
C HIS A 127 -3.24 23.17 11.66
N THR A 128 -3.15 22.63 12.88
CA THR A 128 -2.17 21.60 13.22
C THR A 128 -2.84 20.24 13.17
N VAL A 129 -2.18 19.26 12.53
CA VAL A 129 -2.70 17.89 12.43
C VAL A 129 -1.79 16.95 13.22
N ARG A 130 -2.38 16.20 14.15
CA ARG A 130 -1.71 15.08 14.84
C ARG A 130 -2.37 13.78 14.47
N SER A 131 -1.58 12.75 14.20
CA SER A 131 -2.09 11.40 13.92
C SER A 131 -1.88 10.52 15.15
N LYS A 132 -2.92 9.77 15.54
CA LYS A 132 -2.87 8.77 16.61
C LYS A 132 -3.51 7.47 16.13
N ARG A 133 -3.13 6.36 16.77
CA ARG A 133 -3.72 5.05 16.51
C ARG A 133 -5.18 5.03 16.96
N ALA A 134 -6.07 4.56 16.10
CA ALA A 134 -7.45 4.26 16.47
C ALA A 134 -7.43 3.00 17.35
N PHE A 135 -7.90 3.10 18.59
CA PHE A 135 -8.24 1.91 19.37
C PHE A 135 -9.56 1.38 18.82
N VAL A 136 -9.48 0.36 17.95
CA VAL A 136 -10.67 -0.30 17.40
C VAL A 136 -11.02 -1.47 18.32
N ASP A 137 -12.20 -1.41 18.92
CA ASP A 137 -12.80 -2.54 19.63
C ASP A 137 -13.12 -3.64 18.59
N MET A 138 -12.41 -4.76 18.67
CA MET A 138 -12.37 -5.82 17.63
C MET A 138 -13.73 -6.49 17.39
N ALA A 139 -14.72 -6.26 18.24
CA ALA A 139 -16.04 -6.90 18.18
C ALA A 139 -16.91 -6.52 16.97
N LYS A 140 -16.58 -5.45 16.22
CA LYS A 140 -17.39 -4.99 15.07
C LYS A 140 -16.86 -5.39 13.68
N LYS A 141 -15.66 -5.98 13.58
CA LYS A 141 -14.93 -6.09 12.31
C LYS A 141 -15.32 -7.31 11.44
N ASP A 142 -16.09 -8.26 11.96
CA ASP A 142 -16.43 -9.47 11.21
C ASP A 142 -17.67 -9.34 10.30
N ALA A 143 -18.31 -8.17 10.24
CA ALA A 143 -19.49 -7.95 9.40
C ALA A 143 -19.17 -7.65 7.93
N ASP A 144 -18.00 -7.06 7.63
CA ASP A 144 -17.71 -6.49 6.31
C ASP A 144 -16.54 -7.22 5.62
N LYS A 145 -16.66 -8.54 5.47
CA LYS A 145 -15.85 -9.30 4.50
C LYS A 145 -16.71 -9.62 3.30
N ASN A 146 -16.52 -8.90 2.20
CA ASN A 146 -16.64 -9.41 0.84
C ASN A 146 -16.06 -8.38 -0.15
N GLY A 147 -14.96 -8.74 -0.80
CA GLY A 147 -14.40 -7.96 -1.90
C GLY A 147 -12.97 -8.41 -2.19
N ASP A 148 -12.74 -9.02 -3.34
CA ASP A 148 -11.39 -9.21 -3.85
C ASP A 148 -10.91 -7.88 -4.46
N TRP A 149 -10.44 -6.97 -3.60
CA TRP A 149 -10.21 -5.55 -3.93
C TRP A 149 -9.06 -5.31 -4.92
N LEU A 150 -8.31 -6.36 -5.30
CA LEU A 150 -7.29 -6.27 -6.33
C LEU A 150 -7.90 -6.08 -7.73
N GLU A 151 -9.16 -6.47 -7.94
CA GLU A 151 -9.88 -6.32 -9.21
C GLU A 151 -10.47 -4.90 -9.39
N ASP A 152 -10.84 -4.19 -8.32
CA ASP A 152 -11.47 -2.87 -8.46
C ASP A 152 -10.48 -1.75 -8.83
N MET A 153 -9.18 -1.93 -8.58
CA MET A 153 -8.15 -1.02 -9.12
C MET A 153 -8.04 -1.06 -10.66
N ALA A 154 -8.57 -2.09 -11.31
CA ALA A 154 -8.53 -2.21 -12.76
C ALA A 154 -9.71 -1.49 -13.46
N LYS A 155 -10.72 -1.04 -12.71
CA LYS A 155 -11.91 -0.38 -13.26
C LYS A 155 -11.86 1.15 -13.24
N GLU A 156 -10.89 1.76 -12.56
CA GLU A 156 -10.72 3.23 -12.55
C GLU A 156 -9.87 3.77 -13.73
N GLU A 157 -9.42 2.91 -14.66
CA GLU A 157 -8.62 3.30 -15.84
C GLU A 157 -9.29 2.94 -17.18
N GLU A 158 -10.62 2.87 -17.24
CA GLU A 158 -11.41 2.92 -18.49
C GLU A 158 -11.88 4.35 -18.79
#